data_AF-A0A8D9EEQ0-F1
#
_entry.id   AF-A0A8D9EEQ0-F1
#
_cell.length_a   1.000
_cell.length_b   1.000
_cell.length_c   1.000
_cell.angle_alpha   90.00
_cell.angle_beta   90.00
_cell.angle_gamma   90.00
#
_symmetry.space_group_name_H-M   'P 1'
#
loop_
_entity.id
_entity.type
_entity.pdbx_description
1 polymer ?
#
loop_
_entity_poly.entity_id
_entity_poly.type
_entity_poly.pdbx_seq_one_letter_code
_entity_poly.pdbx_strand_id
1 'polypeptide(L)'
;KKILFLNFNFNKFRIGYFDYLIKCGINVYFLKKNICYNEHLVKIIITKLKFKKNVIFSNLISRMIDEIPLLLTFVINYNKIIKIYGLEELKFKESNRLLNMYNNLLFLGIRVLIKKNYLILKGGNFHSNFIFSKTDHRLFMSFYIINNNIIKISNVENILSSFPNF
;
A
#
# COMPACT_ATOMS: atom_id res chain seq x y z
N LYS A 1 -18.16 1.18 6.89
CA LYS A 1 -18.06 2.29 5.92
C LYS A 1 -17.96 1.72 4.50
N LYS A 2 -18.55 2.41 3.53
CA LYS A 2 -18.50 2.09 2.09
C LYS A 2 -17.76 3.23 1.39
N ILE A 3 -16.78 2.91 0.55
CA ILE A 3 -16.04 3.90 -0.23
C ILE A 3 -16.31 3.64 -1.71
N LEU A 4 -16.51 4.71 -2.47
CA LEU A 4 -16.77 4.68 -3.91
C LEU A 4 -15.67 5.46 -4.63
N PHE A 5 -15.00 4.81 -5.57
CA PHE A 5 -14.10 5.46 -6.53
C PHE A 5 -14.76 5.42 -7.91
N LEU A 6 -14.66 6.53 -8.64
CA LEU A 6 -15.21 6.68 -9.98
C LEU A 6 -14.07 6.70 -11.01
N ASN A 7 -14.38 6.29 -12.24
CA ASN A 7 -13.49 6.39 -13.41
C ASN A 7 -12.11 5.75 -13.20
N PHE A 8 -12.04 4.62 -12.50
CA PHE A 8 -10.78 3.91 -12.25
C PHE A 8 -10.40 3.05 -13.46
N ASN A 9 -9.13 3.10 -13.89
CA ASN A 9 -8.64 2.25 -14.96
C ASN A 9 -8.53 0.78 -14.51
N PHE A 10 -9.29 -0.09 -15.16
CA PHE A 10 -9.26 -1.53 -14.98
C PHE A 10 -8.29 -2.17 -15.98
N ASN A 11 -7.00 -2.12 -15.64
CA ASN A 11 -5.97 -2.88 -16.34
C ASN A 11 -5.59 -4.11 -15.50
N LYS A 12 -5.72 -5.31 -16.06
CA LYS A 12 -5.40 -6.57 -15.37
C LYS A 12 -3.99 -6.59 -14.78
N PHE A 13 -3.04 -5.85 -15.34
CA PHE A 13 -1.67 -5.75 -14.83
C PHE A 13 -1.48 -4.72 -13.70
N ARG A 14 -2.48 -3.89 -13.39
CA ARG A 14 -2.41 -2.81 -12.38
C ARG A 14 -3.45 -2.93 -11.25
N ILE A 15 -4.26 -3.99 -11.24
CA ILE A 15 -5.29 -4.22 -10.21
C ILE A 15 -4.84 -5.21 -9.12
N GLY A 16 -3.54 -5.51 -9.01
CA GLY A 16 -3.03 -6.53 -8.07
C GLY A 16 -3.41 -6.24 -6.62
N TYR A 17 -3.46 -4.95 -6.23
CA TYR A 17 -3.89 -4.52 -4.90
C TYR A 17 -5.33 -4.94 -4.61
N PHE A 18 -6.27 -4.71 -5.53
CA PHE A 18 -7.66 -5.13 -5.36
C PHE A 18 -7.83 -6.64 -5.35
N ASP A 19 -7.10 -7.37 -6.20
CA ASP A 19 -7.08 -8.83 -6.15
C ASP A 19 -6.63 -9.35 -4.79
N TYR A 20 -5.62 -8.71 -4.20
CA TYR A 20 -5.17 -9.02 -2.85
C TYR A 20 -6.25 -8.73 -1.80
N LEU A 21 -6.91 -7.58 -1.87
CA LEU A 21 -8.00 -7.24 -0.96
C LEU A 21 -9.15 -8.26 -1.02
N ILE A 22 -9.58 -8.65 -2.23
CA ILE A 22 -10.60 -9.70 -2.44
C ILE A 22 -10.14 -11.01 -1.82
N LYS A 23 -8.90 -11.44 -2.08
CA LYS A 23 -8.32 -12.65 -1.47
C LYS A 23 -8.24 -12.58 0.06
N CYS A 24 -8.18 -11.38 0.63
CA CYS A 24 -8.21 -11.17 2.07
C CYS A 24 -9.62 -11.22 2.68
N GLY A 25 -10.66 -11.36 1.86
CA GLY A 25 -12.06 -11.37 2.30
C GLY A 25 -12.69 -9.99 2.37
N ILE A 26 -12.12 -9.00 1.66
CA ILE A 26 -12.69 -7.65 1.54
C ILE A 26 -13.60 -7.64 0.32
N ASN A 27 -14.78 -7.05 0.50
CA ASN A 27 -15.76 -6.93 -0.57
C ASN A 27 -15.38 -5.76 -1.48
N VAL A 28 -14.81 -6.07 -2.63
CA VAL A 28 -14.48 -5.12 -3.71
C VAL A 28 -15.38 -5.44 -4.91
N TYR A 29 -16.16 -4.46 -5.35
CA TYR A 29 -17.02 -4.58 -6.51
C TYR A 29 -16.56 -3.63 -7.61
N PHE A 30 -16.46 -4.14 -8.83
CA PHE A 30 -16.23 -3.36 -10.03
C PHE A 30 -17.55 -3.24 -10.79
N LEU A 31 -18.06 -2.02 -10.92
CA LEU A 31 -19.35 -1.74 -11.56
C LEU A 31 -19.16 -0.86 -12.80
N LYS A 32 -20.07 -1.02 -13.77
CA LYS A 32 -20.19 -0.21 -14.99
C LYS A 32 -18.84 0.00 -15.71
N LYS A 33 -18.63 -0.80 -16.74
CA LYS A 33 -17.45 -0.72 -17.59
C LYS A 33 -17.71 0.27 -18.73
N ASN A 34 -16.95 1.35 -18.77
CA ASN A 34 -16.87 2.25 -19.92
C ASN A 34 -15.52 2.02 -20.62
N ILE A 35 -15.40 2.47 -21.88
CA ILE A 35 -14.13 2.47 -22.61
C ILE A 35 -13.79 3.92 -22.94
N CYS A 36 -12.58 4.35 -22.61
CA CYS A 36 -12.05 5.66 -22.96
C CYS A 36 -10.60 5.49 -23.40
N TYR A 37 -10.22 5.97 -24.58
CA TYR A 37 -8.86 5.80 -25.15
C TYR A 37 -8.33 4.35 -25.07
N ASN A 38 -9.15 3.37 -25.44
CA ASN A 38 -8.86 1.93 -25.34
C ASN A 38 -8.60 1.38 -23.92
N GLU A 39 -8.84 2.17 -22.88
CA GLU A 39 -8.76 1.74 -21.49
C GLU A 39 -10.16 1.52 -20.90
N HIS A 40 -10.28 0.48 -20.07
CA HIS A 40 -11.51 0.16 -19.38
C HIS A 40 -11.64 1.00 -18.12
N LEU A 41 -12.68 1.80 -18.01
CA LEU A 41 -12.99 2.58 -16.82
C LEU A 41 -14.11 1.91 -16.04
N VAL A 42 -13.93 1.78 -14.72
CA VAL A 42 -14.89 1.16 -13.81
C VAL A 42 -15.14 2.02 -12.58
N LYS A 43 -16.32 1.84 -11.97
CA LYS A 43 -16.56 2.30 -10.60
C LYS A 43 -16.12 1.20 -9.64
N ILE A 44 -15.38 1.57 -8.60
CA ILE A 44 -14.95 0.62 -7.55
C ILE A 44 -15.70 0.92 -6.27
N ILE A 45 -16.33 -0.09 -5.70
CA ILE A 45 -16.98 -0.03 -4.39
C ILE A 45 -16.25 -0.95 -3.43
N ILE A 46 -15.84 -0.43 -2.29
CA ILE A 46 -15.18 -1.21 -1.23
C ILE A 46 -16.02 -1.17 0.04
N THR A 47 -16.29 -2.34 0.62
CA THR A 47 -17.07 -2.49 1.86
C THR A 47 -16.40 -3.45 2.87
N LYS A 48 -16.79 -3.31 4.14
CA LYS A 48 -16.32 -3.93 5.41
C LYS A 48 -15.05 -4.80 5.40
N LEU A 49 -14.22 -4.52 6.42
CA LEU A 49 -12.86 -4.98 6.64
C LEU A 49 -12.80 -6.22 7.55
N LYS A 50 -12.82 -7.43 6.99
CA LYS A 50 -12.35 -8.63 7.72
C LYS A 50 -11.13 -9.20 7.02
N PHE A 51 -9.95 -8.85 7.51
CA PHE A 51 -8.68 -9.31 6.94
C PHE A 51 -8.35 -10.74 7.37
N LYS A 52 -8.34 -11.66 6.41
CA LYS A 52 -8.10 -13.08 6.66
C LYS A 52 -6.66 -13.52 6.43
N LYS A 53 -6.04 -13.11 5.32
CA LYS A 53 -4.73 -13.61 4.88
C LYS A 53 -3.58 -12.87 5.54
N ASN A 54 -2.43 -13.52 5.67
CA ASN A 54 -1.23 -12.94 6.27
C ASN A 54 0.06 -13.27 5.49
N VAL A 55 -0.07 -13.84 4.30
CA VAL A 55 1.05 -14.13 3.39
C VAL A 55 0.73 -13.58 2.00
N ILE A 56 1.66 -12.82 1.43
CA ILE A 56 1.61 -12.24 0.09
C ILE A 56 2.80 -12.79 -0.72
N PHE A 57 2.51 -13.45 -1.84
CA PHE A 57 3.51 -14.04 -2.72
C PHE A 57 3.89 -13.12 -3.88
N SER A 58 5.07 -13.37 -4.45
CA SER A 58 5.70 -12.55 -5.50
C SER A 58 4.85 -12.35 -6.75
N ASN A 59 4.05 -13.34 -7.14
CA ASN A 59 3.17 -13.26 -8.31
C ASN A 59 2.11 -12.15 -8.22
N LEU A 60 1.70 -11.76 -7.01
CA LEU A 60 0.81 -10.63 -6.81
C LEU A 60 1.55 -9.32 -6.75
N ILE A 61 2.80 -9.31 -6.25
CA ILE A 61 3.61 -8.11 -6.08
C ILE A 61 3.83 -7.39 -7.41
N SER A 62 4.18 -8.09 -8.49
CA SER A 62 4.47 -7.42 -9.78
C SER A 62 3.32 -6.58 -10.31
N ARG A 63 2.06 -6.97 -10.01
CA ARG A 63 0.83 -6.27 -10.43
C ARG A 63 0.39 -5.16 -9.45
N MET A 64 1.17 -4.94 -8.39
CA MET A 64 0.90 -3.92 -7.37
C MET A 64 2.19 -3.38 -6.72
N ILE A 65 3.33 -3.44 -7.41
CA ILE A 65 4.66 -3.14 -6.84
C ILE A 65 4.70 -1.73 -6.25
N ASP A 66 3.97 -0.87 -6.91
CA ASP A 66 3.84 0.55 -6.70
C ASP A 66 2.86 0.85 -5.54
N GLU A 67 1.92 -0.06 -5.27
CA GLU A 67 0.97 -0.02 -4.14
C GLU A 67 1.49 -0.73 -2.89
N ILE A 68 2.72 -1.29 -2.91
CA ILE A 68 3.28 -1.97 -1.74
C ILE A 68 3.41 -1.08 -0.50
N PRO A 69 3.78 0.22 -0.60
CA PRO A 69 3.69 1.13 0.53
C PRO A 69 2.29 1.17 1.16
N LEU A 70 1.24 1.32 0.34
CA LEU A 70 -0.16 1.36 0.80
C LEU A 70 -0.60 0.01 1.38
N LEU A 71 -0.17 -1.09 0.77
CA LEU A 71 -0.41 -2.42 1.29
C LEU A 71 0.22 -2.60 2.67
N LEU A 72 1.44 -2.14 2.86
CA LEU A 72 2.14 -2.21 4.14
C LEU A 72 1.35 -1.48 5.22
N THR A 73 0.91 -0.26 4.92
CA THR A 73 0.15 0.55 5.85
C THR A 73 -1.24 -0.03 6.14
N PHE A 74 -1.83 -0.73 5.18
CA PHE A 74 -3.03 -1.51 5.41
C PHE A 74 -2.80 -2.70 6.36
N VAL A 75 -1.79 -3.54 6.10
CA VAL A 75 -1.60 -4.80 6.83
C VAL A 75 -1.10 -4.61 8.27
N ILE A 76 -0.33 -3.56 8.56
CA ILE A 76 0.18 -3.31 9.92
C ILE A 76 -0.92 -3.02 10.95
N ASN A 77 -2.12 -2.65 10.52
CA ASN A 77 -3.27 -2.43 11.41
C ASN A 77 -3.86 -3.73 11.97
N TYR A 78 -3.41 -4.90 11.50
CA TYR A 78 -3.91 -6.19 11.95
C TYR A 78 -2.88 -6.87 12.86
N ASN A 79 -3.31 -7.30 14.05
CA ASN A 79 -2.49 -8.04 15.01
C ASN A 79 -2.18 -9.47 14.53
N LYS A 80 -1.34 -9.58 13.50
CA LYS A 80 -0.94 -10.82 12.82
C LYS A 80 0.52 -10.74 12.38
N ILE A 81 1.16 -11.90 12.27
CA ILE A 81 2.46 -12.03 11.57
C ILE A 81 2.18 -12.02 10.07
N ILE A 82 2.73 -11.04 9.36
CA ILE A 82 2.56 -10.84 7.92
C ILE A 82 3.87 -11.11 7.21
N LYS A 83 3.81 -11.84 6.08
CA LYS A 83 4.96 -12.16 5.23
C LYS A 83 4.71 -11.65 3.81
N ILE A 84 5.65 -10.90 3.26
CA ILE A 84 5.56 -10.29 1.92
C ILE A 84 6.81 -10.67 1.13
N TYR A 85 6.64 -11.45 0.06
CA TYR A 85 7.73 -11.97 -0.77
C TYR A 85 7.77 -11.30 -2.14
N GLY A 86 8.96 -11.11 -2.71
CA GLY A 86 9.12 -10.59 -4.08
C GLY A 86 9.31 -9.07 -4.15
N LEU A 87 9.96 -8.49 -3.16
CA LEU A 87 10.12 -7.04 -2.97
C LEU A 87 11.42 -6.48 -3.59
N GLU A 88 12.07 -7.22 -4.46
CA GLU A 88 13.40 -6.88 -4.98
C GLU A 88 13.39 -5.58 -5.79
N GLU A 89 12.38 -5.40 -6.64
CA GLU A 89 12.22 -4.23 -7.50
C GLU A 89 12.04 -2.91 -6.71
N LEU A 90 11.56 -2.99 -5.46
CA LEU A 90 11.41 -1.80 -4.60
C LEU A 90 12.75 -1.13 -4.26
N LYS A 91 13.88 -1.80 -4.44
CA LYS A 91 15.20 -1.21 -4.21
C LYS A 91 15.57 -0.15 -5.27
N PHE A 92 14.92 -0.20 -6.44
CA PHE A 92 15.27 0.57 -7.63
C PHE A 92 14.16 1.55 -8.06
N LYS A 93 13.24 1.91 -7.16
CA LYS A 93 12.20 2.91 -7.43
C LYS A 93 12.78 4.33 -7.23
N GLU A 94 11.94 5.35 -7.06
CA GLU A 94 12.36 6.74 -6.76
C GLU A 94 13.33 6.86 -5.58
N SER A 95 13.30 5.86 -4.70
CA SER A 95 14.26 5.64 -3.64
C SER A 95 14.47 4.14 -3.45
N ASN A 96 15.40 3.76 -2.57
CA ASN A 96 15.39 2.40 -2.00
C ASN A 96 14.17 2.26 -1.06
N ARG A 97 13.01 2.09 -1.68
CA ARG A 97 11.69 2.09 -1.05
C ARG A 97 11.58 0.97 -0.03
N LEU A 98 12.17 -0.19 -0.32
CA LEU A 98 12.21 -1.32 0.61
C LEU A 98 12.95 -0.97 1.91
N LEU A 99 14.14 -0.37 1.81
CA LEU A 99 14.91 0.03 2.99
C LEU A 99 14.20 1.14 3.78
N ASN A 100 13.63 2.13 3.09
CA ASN A 100 12.90 3.21 3.73
C ASN A 100 11.64 2.70 4.44
N MET A 101 10.88 1.78 3.83
CA MET A 101 9.75 1.11 4.49
C MET A 101 10.20 0.37 5.75
N TYR A 102 11.28 -0.41 5.67
CA TYR A 102 11.82 -1.14 6.82
C TYR A 102 12.17 -0.19 7.97
N ASN A 103 12.90 0.89 7.69
CA ASN A 103 13.27 1.88 8.70
C ASN A 103 12.03 2.56 9.32
N ASN A 104 11.05 2.95 8.50
CA ASN A 104 9.81 3.57 8.98
C ASN A 104 8.99 2.63 9.87
N LEU A 105 8.96 1.33 9.56
CA LEU A 105 8.34 0.34 10.43
C LEU A 105 9.06 0.23 11.79
N LEU A 106 10.40 0.21 11.79
CA LEU A 106 11.17 0.23 13.04
C LEU A 106 10.88 1.49 13.86
N PHE A 107 10.82 2.66 13.23
CA PHE A 107 10.45 3.91 13.90
C PHE A 107 9.05 3.85 14.48
N LEU A 108 8.10 3.19 13.81
CA LEU A 108 6.77 2.94 14.36
C LEU A 108 6.75 1.90 15.51
N GLY A 109 7.89 1.33 15.88
CA GLY A 109 7.98 0.27 16.90
C GLY A 109 7.49 -1.09 16.41
N ILE A 110 7.30 -1.25 15.09
CA ILE A 110 6.83 -2.49 14.50
C ILE A 110 7.99 -3.48 14.44
N ARG A 111 7.77 -4.68 14.99
CA ARG A 111 8.72 -5.79 14.83
C ARG A 111 8.73 -6.21 13.37
N VAL A 112 9.83 -5.93 12.68
CA VAL A 112 10.03 -6.24 11.28
C VAL A 112 11.39 -6.90 11.06
N LEU A 113 11.43 -7.84 10.12
CA LEU A 113 12.63 -8.46 9.59
C LEU A 113 12.63 -8.29 8.07
N ILE A 114 13.76 -7.83 7.55
CA ILE A 114 14.03 -7.77 6.12
C ILE A 114 15.08 -8.83 5.78
N LYS A 115 14.80 -9.65 4.76
CA LYS A 115 15.77 -10.64 4.26
C LYS A 115 15.73 -10.65 2.74
N LYS A 116 16.84 -10.24 2.11
CA LYS A 116 17.02 -10.13 0.65
C LYS A 116 15.90 -9.36 -0.07
N ASN A 117 14.81 -10.04 -0.40
CA ASN A 117 13.66 -9.57 -1.18
C ASN A 117 12.31 -9.88 -0.50
N TYR A 118 12.29 -10.11 0.81
CA TYR A 118 11.04 -10.27 1.56
C TYR A 118 11.05 -9.57 2.92
N LEU A 119 9.85 -9.23 3.37
CA LEU A 119 9.57 -8.63 4.68
C LEU A 119 8.72 -9.59 5.52
N ILE A 120 9.05 -9.70 6.80
CA ILE A 120 8.21 -10.33 7.82
C ILE A 120 7.97 -9.31 8.91
N LEU A 121 6.71 -9.05 9.26
CA LEU A 121 6.37 -8.08 10.32
C LEU A 121 5.25 -8.58 11.22
N LYS A 122 5.14 -8.02 12.42
CA LYS A 122 4.00 -8.21 13.33
C LYS A 122 3.22 -6.90 13.42
N GLY A 123 2.01 -6.87 12.85
CA GLY A 123 1.10 -5.74 12.97
C GLY A 123 0.37 -5.70 14.32
N GLY A 124 -0.56 -4.76 14.47
CA GLY A 124 -1.38 -4.55 15.66
C GLY A 124 -1.08 -3.20 16.30
N ASN A 125 -0.12 -3.16 17.22
CA ASN A 125 0.23 -1.95 17.95
C ASN A 125 1.48 -1.31 17.36
N PHE A 126 1.43 -0.01 17.15
CA PHE A 126 2.55 0.83 16.74
C PHE A 126 2.44 2.21 17.39
N HIS A 127 3.57 2.88 17.54
CA HIS A 127 3.65 4.19 18.19
C HIS A 127 3.46 5.31 17.17
N SER A 128 2.98 6.45 17.65
CA SER A 128 3.10 7.70 16.93
C SER A 128 4.56 8.16 16.91
N ASN A 129 5.18 8.17 15.74
CA ASN A 129 6.58 8.57 15.57
C ASN A 129 6.81 9.31 14.24
N PHE A 130 8.00 9.87 14.08
CA PHE A 130 8.44 10.53 12.85
C PHE A 130 8.65 9.49 11.74
N ILE A 131 8.23 9.81 10.51
CA ILE A 131 8.42 8.95 9.34
C ILE A 131 9.15 9.75 8.26
N PHE A 132 10.13 9.10 7.63
CA PHE A 132 10.92 9.69 6.57
C PHE A 132 10.45 9.16 5.21
N SER A 133 9.87 10.02 4.40
CA SER A 133 9.50 9.74 3.00
C SER A 133 10.67 9.99 2.03
N LYS A 134 11.64 10.83 2.41
CA LYS A 134 12.71 11.34 1.55
C LYS A 134 12.10 11.96 0.27
N THR A 135 12.46 11.46 -0.90
CA THR A 135 11.96 11.90 -2.21
C THR A 135 10.77 11.07 -2.71
N ASP A 136 10.29 10.09 -1.94
CA ASP A 136 9.32 9.09 -2.40
C ASP A 136 7.89 9.48 -2.00
N HIS A 137 7.12 9.95 -2.99
CA HIS A 137 5.75 10.42 -2.79
C HIS A 137 4.80 9.30 -2.36
N ARG A 138 5.03 8.06 -2.82
CA ARG A 138 4.18 6.90 -2.45
C ARG A 138 4.37 6.52 -0.99
N LEU A 139 5.59 6.58 -0.48
CA LEU A 139 5.84 6.41 0.95
C LEU A 139 5.14 7.49 1.76
N PHE A 140 5.27 8.76 1.34
CA PHE A 140 4.56 9.86 2.00
C PHE A 140 3.07 9.57 2.12
N MET A 141 2.40 9.39 0.97
CA MET A 141 0.94 9.27 0.92
C MET A 141 0.45 8.06 1.73
N SER A 142 1.16 6.94 1.65
CA SER A 142 0.76 5.71 2.32
C SER A 142 0.81 5.83 3.85
N PHE A 143 1.87 6.46 4.37
CA PHE A 143 2.04 6.61 5.82
C PHE A 143 1.19 7.75 6.40
N TYR A 144 0.90 8.79 5.62
CA TYR A 144 -0.04 9.85 6.01
C TYR A 144 -1.42 9.28 6.38
N ILE A 145 -1.91 8.31 5.61
CA ILE A 145 -3.23 7.67 5.82
C ILE A 145 -3.33 6.91 7.16
N ILE A 146 -2.22 6.44 7.74
CA ILE A 146 -2.27 5.65 8.99
C ILE A 146 -2.65 6.51 10.19
N ASN A 147 -2.14 7.74 10.27
CA ASN A 147 -2.31 8.54 11.47
C ASN A 147 -2.25 10.03 11.14
N ASN A 148 -3.43 10.63 10.95
CA ASN A 148 -3.61 12.03 10.56
C ASN A 148 -2.98 13.05 11.53
N ASN A 149 -2.62 12.67 12.77
CA ASN A 149 -2.28 13.64 13.81
C ASN A 149 -0.90 13.53 14.47
N ILE A 150 -0.08 12.50 14.22
CA ILE A 150 1.16 12.35 14.99
C ILE A 150 2.30 11.69 14.20
N ILE A 151 2.30 11.90 12.89
CA ILE A 151 3.46 11.59 12.06
C ILE A 151 3.95 12.91 11.48
N LYS A 152 5.06 13.42 12.01
CA LYS A 152 5.81 14.44 11.28
C LYS A 152 6.43 13.73 10.07
N ILE A 153 5.94 14.08 8.88
CA ILE A 153 6.43 13.55 7.61
C ILE A 153 7.23 14.67 6.93
N SER A 154 8.42 14.35 6.42
CA SER A 154 9.22 15.30 5.66
C SER A 154 8.75 15.40 4.19
N ASN A 155 9.10 16.48 3.50
CA ASN A 155 9.01 16.59 2.03
C ASN A 155 7.59 16.43 1.43
N VAL A 156 6.58 17.04 2.05
CA VAL A 156 5.18 17.05 1.56
C VAL A 156 5.08 17.55 0.11
N GLU A 157 5.96 18.47 -0.29
CA GLU A 157 5.99 19.08 -1.63
C GLU A 157 6.10 18.05 -2.77
N ASN A 158 6.74 16.89 -2.52
CA ASN A 158 6.94 15.87 -3.55
C ASN A 158 5.64 15.19 -4.01
N ILE A 159 4.56 15.28 -3.22
CA ILE A 159 3.25 14.76 -3.61
C ILE A 159 2.73 15.47 -4.85
N LEU A 160 2.96 16.79 -4.97
CA LEU A 160 2.43 17.62 -6.05
C LEU A 160 2.89 17.16 -7.44
N SER A 161 4.02 16.46 -7.51
CA SER A 161 4.50 15.85 -8.76
C SER A 161 3.63 14.69 -9.27
N SER A 162 2.84 14.08 -8.38
CA SER A 162 2.13 12.82 -8.65
C SER A 162 0.61 12.91 -8.40
N PHE A 163 0.20 13.56 -7.31
CA PHE A 163 -1.19 13.68 -6.91
C PHE A 163 -1.47 15.02 -6.22
N PRO A 164 -1.57 16.13 -6.97
CA PRO A 164 -1.71 17.49 -6.43
C PRO A 164 -2.87 17.72 -5.46
N ASN A 165 -3.92 16.90 -5.55
CA ASN A 165 -5.15 17.02 -4.76
C ASN A 165 -5.28 15.87 -3.72
N PHE A 166 -4.16 15.35 -3.23
CA PHE A 166 -4.10 14.30 -2.18
C PHE A 166 -4.66 14.79 -0.85
#